data_AF-A0A542ZF62-F1
#
_entry.id   AF-A0A542ZF62-F1
#
_cell.length_a   1.000
_cell.length_b   1.000
_cell.length_c   1.000
_cell.angle_alpha   90.00
_cell.angle_beta   90.00
_cell.angle_gamma   90.00
#
_symmetry.space_group_name_H-M   'P 1'
#
loop_
_entity.id
_entity.type
_entity.pdbx_description
1 polymer ?
#
loop_
_entity_poly.entity_id
_entity_poly.type
_entity_poly.pdbx_seq_one_letter_code
_entity_poly.pdbx_strand_id
1 'polypeptide(L)' 'MPPRSPFRPDRPQLVLALATVLAYAVGYPLALVAGSPFGWVLVTLGGFLLLAFGVVTIQRIHRSGP' A
#
# COMPACT_ATOMS: atom_id res chain seq x y z
N MET A 1 -27.07 4.14 19.01
CA MET A 1 -25.73 4.06 18.38
C MET A 1 -25.91 3.47 16.99
N PRO A 2 -25.86 4.25 15.90
CA PRO A 2 -25.89 3.66 14.56
C PRO A 2 -24.56 2.91 14.30
N PRO A 3 -24.59 1.79 13.55
CA PRO A 3 -23.39 1.04 13.19
C PRO A 3 -22.49 1.92 12.31
N ARG A 4 -21.21 2.02 12.68
CA ARG A 4 -20.17 2.65 11.85
C ARG A 4 -20.20 1.95 10.49
N SER A 5 -20.44 2.71 9.42
CA SER A 5 -20.50 2.19 8.05
C SER A 5 -19.28 1.30 7.77
N PRO A 6 -19.45 0.15 7.10
CA PRO A 6 -18.31 -0.68 6.71
C PRO A 6 -17.38 0.20 5.89
N PHE A 7 -16.12 0.27 6.32
CA PHE A 7 -15.03 0.99 5.70
C PHE A 7 -14.95 0.54 4.24
N ARG A 8 -15.71 1.18 3.34
CA ARG A 8 -15.71 0.84 1.93
C ARG A 8 -14.39 1.37 1.40
N PRO A 9 -13.43 0.51 1.03
CA PRO A 9 -12.19 1.00 0.47
C PRO A 9 -12.56 1.67 -0.85
N ASP A 10 -12.16 2.92 -1.02
CA ASP A 10 -12.36 3.57 -2.31
C ASP A 10 -11.56 2.77 -3.34
N ARG A 11 -12.08 2.63 -4.57
CA ARG A 11 -11.37 1.95 -5.67
C ARG A 11 -9.88 2.34 -5.78
N PRO A 12 -9.47 3.63 -5.66
CA PRO A 12 -8.05 3.99 -5.67
C PRO A 12 -7.25 3.43 -4.49
N GLN A 13 -7.82 3.39 -3.29
CA GLN A 13 -7.16 2.79 -2.12
C GLN A 13 -6.94 1.29 -2.32
N LEU A 14 -7.93 0.60 -2.88
CA LEU A 14 -7.83 -0.83 -3.15
C LEU A 14 -6.75 -1.11 -4.20
N VAL A 15 -6.71 -0.31 -5.28
CA VAL A 15 -5.66 -0.39 -6.31
C VAL A 15 -4.27 -0.15 -5.74
N LEU A 16 -4.10 0.86 -4.88
CA LEU A 16 -2.81 1.15 -4.21
C LEU A 16 -2.38 0.01 -3.29
N ALA A 17 -3.29 -0.54 -2.48
CA ALA A 17 -3.00 -1.68 -1.62
C ALA A 17 -2.57 -2.90 -2.43
N LEU A 18 -3.30 -3.21 -3.52
CA LEU A 18 -3.01 -4.35 -4.39
C LEU A 18 -1.68 -4.18 -5.13
N ALA A 19 -1.39 -2.97 -5.62
CA ALA A 19 -0.11 -2.64 -6.24
C ALA A 19 1.06 -2.78 -5.26
N THR A 20 0.87 -2.35 -4.01
CA THR A 20 1.88 -2.48 -2.96
C THR A 20 2.15 -3.95 -2.61
N VAL A 21 1.10 -4.75 -2.48
CA VAL A 21 1.21 -6.19 -2.21
C VAL A 21 1.91 -6.90 -3.37
N LEU A 22 1.56 -6.60 -4.62
CA LEU A 22 2.23 -7.16 -5.79
C LEU A 22 3.71 -6.76 -5.85
N ALA A 23 4.04 -5.50 -5.58
CA ALA A 23 5.42 -5.02 -5.58
C ALA A 23 6.27 -5.72 -4.52
N TYR A 24 5.73 -5.96 -3.33
CA TYR A 24 6.41 -6.72 -2.28
C TYR A 24 6.48 -8.22 -2.59
N ALA A 25 5.38 -8.82 -3.04
CA ALA A 25 5.29 -10.25 -3.34
C ALA A 25 6.22 -10.67 -4.48
N VAL A 26 6.46 -9.79 -5.45
CA VAL A 26 7.39 -10.04 -6.56
C VAL A 26 8.80 -9.54 -6.21
N GLY A 27 8.92 -8.34 -5.64
CA GLY A 27 10.22 -7.71 -5.36
C GLY A 27 11.02 -8.45 -4.29
N TYR A 28 10.38 -8.95 -3.24
CA TYR A 28 11.04 -9.64 -2.14
C TYR A 28 11.73 -10.95 -2.57
N PRO A 29 11.07 -11.88 -3.28
CA PRO A 29 11.76 -13.05 -3.82
C PRO A 29 12.77 -12.70 -4.90
N LEU A 30 12.54 -11.67 -5.73
CA LEU A 30 13.56 -11.24 -6.71
C LEU A 30 14.83 -10.71 -6.02
N ALA A 31 14.68 -9.97 -4.91
CA ALA A 31 15.79 -9.42 -4.15
C ALA A 31 16.57 -10.51 -3.39
N LEU A 32 15.86 -11.45 -2.76
CA LEU A 32 16.47 -12.48 -1.90
C LEU A 32 16.90 -13.73 -2.66
N VAL A 33 16.09 -14.21 -3.60
CA VAL A 33 16.34 -15.48 -4.31
C VAL A 33 17.21 -15.25 -5.54
N ALA A 34 16.94 -14.20 -6.31
CA ALA A 34 17.73 -13.91 -7.51
C ALA A 34 18.98 -13.05 -7.23
N GLY A 35 19.13 -12.50 -6.01
CA GLY A 35 20.23 -11.61 -5.64
C GLY A 35 20.31 -10.35 -6.52
N SER A 36 19.23 -10.02 -7.22
CA SER A 36 19.24 -9.01 -8.28
C SER A 36 18.99 -7.63 -7.69
N PRO A 37 19.80 -6.60 -8.05
CA PRO A 37 19.57 -5.23 -7.60
C PRO A 37 18.21 -4.69 -8.05
N PHE A 38 17.64 -5.22 -9.14
CA PHE A 38 16.29 -4.87 -9.61
C PHE A 38 15.19 -5.25 -8.61
N GLY A 39 15.38 -6.33 -7.82
CA GLY A 39 14.43 -6.70 -6.77
C GLY A 39 14.35 -5.65 -5.67
N TRP A 40 15.50 -5.12 -5.25
CA TRP A 40 15.58 -4.05 -4.27
C TRP A 40 14.94 -2.75 -4.78
N VAL A 41 15.12 -2.41 -6.06
CA VAL A 41 14.44 -1.26 -6.67
C VAL A 41 12.92 -1.43 -6.59
N LEU A 42 12.41 -2.63 -6.91
CA LEU A 42 10.98 -2.93 -6.87
C LEU A 42 10.40 -2.86 -5.44
N VAL A 43 11.12 -3.39 -4.46
CA VAL A 43 10.77 -3.30 -3.02
C VAL A 43 10.74 -1.85 -2.55
N THR A 44 11.74 -1.05 -2.95
CA THR A 44 11.83 0.37 -2.58
C THR A 44 10.65 1.16 -3.17
N LEU A 45 10.31 0.91 -4.44
CA LEU A 45 9.13 1.47 -5.11
C LEU A 45 7.83 1.07 -4.39
N GLY A 46 7.70 -0.21 -4.00
CA GLY A 46 6.59 -0.69 -3.19
C GLY A 46 6.50 0.02 -1.83
N GLY A 47 7.64 0.30 -1.20
CA GLY A 47 7.71 1.08 0.05
C GLY A 47 7.22 2.51 -0.11
N PHE A 48 7.59 3.20 -1.19
CA PHE A 48 7.06 4.54 -1.50
C PHE A 48 5.54 4.53 -1.73
N LEU A 49 5.02 3.52 -2.43
CA LEU A 49 3.56 3.35 -2.58
C LEU A 49 2.87 3.12 -1.23
N LEU A 50 3.47 2.33 -0.34
CA LEU A 50 2.94 2.09 1.00
C LEU A 50 2.89 3.38 1.84
N LEU A 51 3.94 4.20 1.77
CA LEU A 51 3.97 5.50 2.44
C LEU A 51 2.89 6.43 1.90
N ALA A 52 2.73 6.53 0.58
CA ALA A 52 1.68 7.33 -0.04
C ALA A 52 0.28 6.84 0.39
N PHE A 53 0.08 5.54 0.42
CA PHE A 53 -1.16 4.93 0.90
C PHE A 53 -1.42 5.25 2.38
N GLY A 54 -0.39 5.17 3.23
CA GLY A 54 -0.45 5.54 4.63
C GLY A 54 -0.84 7.00 4.83
N VAL A 55 -0.21 7.93 4.10
CA VAL A 55 -0.52 9.37 4.15
C VAL A 55 -1.96 9.63 3.74
N VAL A 56 -2.42 9.07 2.62
CA VAL A 56 -3.81 9.23 2.16
C VAL A 56 -4.78 8.65 3.19
N THR A 57 -4.45 7.50 3.78
CA THR A 57 -5.28 6.87 4.81
C THR A 57 -5.38 7.74 6.07
N ILE A 58 -4.26 8.30 6.55
CA ILE A 58 -4.23 9.22 7.70
C ILE A 58 -5.01 10.49 7.39
N GLN A 59 -4.80 11.10 6.22
CA GLN A 59 -5.56 12.29 5.80
C GLN A 59 -7.05 12.01 5.72
N ARG A 60 -7.45 10.83 5.23
CA ARG A 60 -8.85 10.42 5.14
C ARG A 60 -9.45 10.27 6.55
N ILE A 61 -8.74 9.62 7.48
CA ILE A 61 -9.18 9.49 8.88
C ILE A 61 -9.31 10.87 9.52
N HIS A 62 -8.33 11.75 9.32
CA HIS A 62 -8.34 13.10 9.90
C HIS A 62 -9.44 13.99 9.31
N ARG A 63 -9.76 13.86 8.02
CA ARG A 63 -10.88 14.59 7.38
C ARG A 63 -12.25 14.00 7.69
N SER A 64 -12.31 12.72 8.07
CA SER A 64 -13.55 12.03 8.45
C SER A 64 -13.80 12.08 9.97
N GLY A 65 -12.86 12.64 10.73
CA GLY A 65 -13.02 12.93 12.16
C GLY A 65 -13.83 14.22 12.36
N PRO A 66 -14.72 14.28 13.36
CA PRO A 66 -15.61 15.40 13.64
C PRO A 66 -14.87 16.69 14.02
#